data_AF-A0AAU7DNM2-F1
#
_entry.id   AF-A0AAU7DNM2-F1
#
_cell.length_a   1.000
_cell.length_b   1.000
_cell.length_c   1.000
_cell.angle_alpha   90.00
_cell.angle_beta   90.00
_cell.angle_gamma   90.00
#
_symmetry.space_group_name_H-M   'P 1'
#
loop_
_entity.id
_entity.type
_entity.pdbx_description
1 polymer ?
#
loop_
_entity_poly.entity_id
_entity_poly.type
_entity_poly.pdbx_seq_one_letter_code
_entity_poly.pdbx_strand_id
1 'polypeptide(L)'
;MDGTKKRRMRNWLISAAVVCFAGWLCLVSYVNWAMHQSPEVFGHVMARMPMPAYFVLPFETLWMRARGGQLNVGDAAPDLTVKKLEDHSPTELASLWADRPVVLVFGSYT
;
A
#
# COMPACT_ATOMS: atom_id res chain seq x y z
N MET A 1 1.42 -16.05 46.24
CA MET A 1 2.17 -14.97 45.56
C MET A 1 1.56 -13.64 45.99
N ASP A 2 2.37 -12.78 46.61
CA ASP A 2 1.93 -11.61 47.37
C ASP A 2 1.13 -10.58 46.54
N GLY A 3 0.04 -10.04 47.09
CA GLY A 3 -0.95 -9.22 46.35
C GLY A 3 -0.38 -7.92 45.75
N THR A 4 0.64 -7.36 46.40
CA THR A 4 1.39 -6.17 45.96
C THR A 4 2.31 -6.47 44.78
N LYS A 5 3.01 -7.62 44.78
CA LYS A 5 3.84 -8.08 43.66
C LYS A 5 2.99 -8.30 42.39
N LYS A 6 1.78 -8.86 42.54
CA LYS A 6 0.84 -9.08 41.43
C LYS A 6 0.42 -7.76 40.77
N ARG A 7 0.14 -6.71 41.57
CA ARG A 7 -0.23 -5.38 41.06
C ARG A 7 0.93 -4.68 40.36
N ARG A 8 2.15 -4.78 40.91
CA ARG A 8 3.37 -4.21 40.28
C ARG A 8 3.70 -4.89 38.96
N MET A 9 3.59 -6.22 38.90
CA MET A 9 3.80 -7.00 37.68
C MET A 9 2.77 -6.65 36.59
N ARG A 10 1.50 -6.51 36.97
CA ARG A 10 0.44 -6.08 36.06
C ARG A 10 0.74 -4.70 35.46
N ASN A 11 1.12 -3.72 36.28
CA ASN A 11 1.42 -2.38 35.78
C ASN A 11 2.62 -2.38 34.83
N TRP A 12 3.65 -3.19 35.11
CA TRP A 12 4.81 -3.32 34.22
C TRP A 12 4.45 -3.97 32.88
N LEU A 13 3.63 -5.03 32.89
CA LEU A 13 3.10 -5.65 31.67
C LEU A 13 2.28 -4.67 30.84
N ILE A 14 1.44 -3.86 31.48
CA ILE A 14 0.67 -2.81 30.80
C ILE A 14 1.62 -1.78 30.17
N SER A 15 2.61 -1.29 30.92
CA SER A 15 3.59 -0.34 30.38
C SER A 15 4.36 -0.93 29.20
N ALA A 16 4.80 -2.18 29.28
CA ALA A 16 5.47 -2.87 28.19
C ALA A 16 4.55 -3.00 26.96
N ALA A 17 3.30 -3.40 27.16
CA ALA A 17 2.33 -3.52 26.08
C ALA A 17 2.05 -2.17 25.41
N VAL A 18 1.94 -1.08 26.18
CA VAL A 18 1.74 0.27 25.64
C VAL A 18 2.94 0.72 24.81
N VAL A 19 4.17 0.48 25.29
CA VAL A 19 5.39 0.82 24.54
C VAL A 19 5.47 0.02 23.24
N CYS A 20 5.18 -1.28 23.28
CA CYS A 20 5.14 -2.12 22.08
C CYS A 20 4.08 -1.65 21.09
N PHE A 21 2.88 -1.30 21.57
CA PHE A 21 1.80 -0.81 20.71
C PHE A 21 2.12 0.55 20.08
N ALA A 22 2.71 1.47 20.84
CA ALA A 22 3.15 2.76 20.32
C ALA A 22 4.27 2.59 19.27
N GLY A 23 5.24 1.71 19.53
CA GLY A 23 6.28 1.37 18.56
C GLY A 23 5.71 0.77 17.27
N TRP A 24 4.72 -0.11 17.40
CA TRP A 24 4.01 -0.68 16.26
C TRP A 24 3.28 0.39 15.45
N LEU A 25 2.56 1.32 16.10
CA LEU A 25 1.89 2.43 15.41
C LEU A 25 2.88 3.35 14.67
N CYS A 26 4.04 3.63 15.25
CA CYS A 26 5.10 4.39 14.58
C CYS A 26 5.57 3.66 13.31
N LEU A 27 5.75 2.34 13.39
CA LEU A 27 6.22 1.54 12.26
C LEU A 27 5.16 1.45 11.15
N VAL A 28 3.89 1.26 11.51
CA VAL A 28 2.75 1.32 10.56
C VAL A 28 2.69 2.69 9.88
N SER A 29 2.80 3.77 10.64
CA SER A 29 2.74 5.13 10.11
C SER A 29 3.91 5.43 9.16
N TYR A 30 5.12 4.99 9.51
CA TYR A 30 6.30 5.11 8.67
C TYR A 30 6.14 4.36 7.34
N VAL A 31 5.66 3.11 7.38
CA VAL A 31 5.42 2.33 6.16
C VAL A 31 4.30 2.94 5.33
N ASN A 32 3.23 3.42 5.96
CA ASN A 32 2.15 4.14 5.27
C ASN A 32 2.68 5.38 4.54
N TRP A 33 3.55 6.17 5.18
CA TRP A 33 4.21 7.30 4.53
C TRP A 33 5.08 6.86 3.35
N ALA A 34 5.88 5.80 3.52
CA ALA A 34 6.73 5.26 2.46
C ALA A 34 5.93 4.75 1.24
N MET A 35 4.73 4.21 1.44
CA MET A 35 3.87 3.71 0.34
C MET A 35 3.34 4.81 -0.59
N HIS A 36 3.19 6.04 -0.08
CA HIS A 36 2.78 7.20 -0.87
C HIS A 36 3.95 7.85 -1.63
N GLN A 37 5.19 7.41 -1.37
CA GLN A 37 6.36 7.89 -2.11
C GLN A 37 6.46 7.22 -3.48
N SER A 38 7.37 7.73 -4.31
CA SER A 38 7.68 7.13 -5.62
C SER A 38 8.10 5.66 -5.48
N PRO A 39 7.86 4.82 -6.51
CA PRO A 39 8.24 3.41 -6.48
C PRO A 39 9.70 3.15 -6.11
N GLU A 40 10.61 4.05 -6.50
CA GLU A 40 12.04 3.97 -6.21
C GLU A 40 12.32 4.10 -4.70
N VAL A 41 11.74 5.12 -4.06
CA VAL A 41 11.90 5.37 -2.62
C VAL A 41 11.26 4.25 -1.82
N PHE A 42 10.05 3.85 -2.22
CA PHE A 42 9.36 2.72 -1.60
C PHE A 42 10.19 1.43 -1.71
N GLY A 43 10.71 1.12 -2.90
CA GLY A 43 11.56 -0.05 -3.13
C GLY A 43 12.80 -0.06 -2.23
N HIS A 44 13.46 1.08 -2.05
CA HIS A 44 14.60 1.21 -1.13
C HIS A 44 14.25 0.97 0.34
N VAL A 45 13.06 1.36 0.77
CA VAL A 45 12.58 1.07 2.14
C VAL A 45 12.28 -0.42 2.29
N MET A 46 11.54 -0.99 1.33
CA MET A 46 11.16 -2.41 1.32
C MET A 46 12.37 -3.34 1.27
N ALA A 47 13.43 -2.97 0.55
CA ALA A 47 14.66 -3.77 0.45
C ALA A 47 15.37 -3.98 1.79
N ARG A 48 15.12 -3.13 2.79
CA ARG A 48 15.69 -3.22 4.13
C ARG A 48 14.71 -3.81 5.16
N MET A 49 13.50 -4.15 4.73
CA MET A 49 12.44 -4.64 5.60
C MET A 49 12.76 -6.06 6.07
N PRO A 50 12.84 -6.32 7.38
CA PRO A 50 13.05 -7.67 7.88
C PRO A 50 11.79 -8.52 7.68
N MET A 51 11.96 -9.80 7.37
CA MET A 51 10.85 -10.74 7.10
C MET A 51 9.72 -10.74 8.15
N PRO A 52 9.98 -10.66 9.46
CA PRO A 52 8.92 -10.59 10.47
C PRO A 52 7.95 -9.41 10.30
N ALA A 53 8.37 -8.31 9.70
CA ALA A 53 7.51 -7.14 9.49
C ALA A 53 6.31 -7.46 8.60
N TYR A 54 6.46 -8.37 7.63
CA TYR A 54 5.39 -8.82 6.73
C TYR A 54 4.24 -9.52 7.44
N PHE A 55 4.46 -10.10 8.62
CA PHE A 55 3.42 -10.75 9.41
C PHE A 55 2.73 -9.79 10.41
N VAL A 56 3.40 -8.68 10.74
CA VAL A 56 2.95 -7.76 11.79
C VAL A 56 2.29 -6.51 11.21
N LEU A 57 2.59 -6.18 9.95
CA LEU A 57 2.05 -5.00 9.27
C LEU A 57 0.93 -5.35 8.29
N PRO A 58 -0.12 -4.52 8.22
CA PRO A 58 -1.22 -4.71 7.27
C PRO A 58 -0.85 -4.20 5.86
N PHE A 59 0.15 -4.82 5.23
CA PHE A 59 0.70 -4.37 3.94
C PHE A 59 -0.35 -4.21 2.84
N GLU A 60 -1.21 -5.21 2.65
CA GLU A 60 -2.26 -5.18 1.63
C GLU A 60 -3.20 -3.99 1.81
N THR A 61 -3.66 -3.76 3.04
CA THR A 61 -4.57 -2.65 3.36
C THR A 61 -3.90 -1.30 3.15
N LEU A 62 -2.65 -1.15 3.57
CA LEU A 62 -1.90 0.09 3.36
C LEU A 62 -1.69 0.35 1.87
N TRP A 63 -1.34 -0.68 1.10
CA TRP A 63 -1.08 -0.58 -0.34
C TRP A 63 -2.31 -0.18 -1.13
N MET A 64 -3.43 -0.89 -0.89
CA MET A 64 -4.71 -0.61 -1.57
C MET A 64 -5.24 0.79 -1.27
N ARG A 65 -4.97 1.33 -0.07
CA ARG A 65 -5.33 2.72 0.27
C ARG A 65 -4.38 3.74 -0.33
N ALA A 66 -3.08 3.51 -0.25
CA ALA A 66 -2.06 4.46 -0.71
C ALA A 66 -2.02 4.59 -2.23
N ARG A 67 -2.31 3.50 -2.96
CA ARG A 67 -2.26 3.44 -4.43
C ARG A 67 -3.60 3.15 -5.07
N GLY A 68 -4.68 3.24 -4.31
CA GLY A 68 -6.02 3.24 -4.85
C GLY A 68 -6.19 4.46 -5.75
N GLY A 69 -6.52 4.22 -7.02
CA GLY A 69 -6.94 5.29 -7.92
C GLY A 69 -8.24 5.94 -7.43
N GLN A 70 -8.64 7.04 -8.07
CA GLN A 70 -9.86 7.77 -7.73
C GLN A 70 -11.08 7.35 -8.56
N LEU A 71 -10.92 6.35 -9.43
CA LEU A 71 -11.97 5.90 -10.34
C LEU A 71 -13.00 5.04 -9.61
N ASN A 72 -14.28 5.37 -9.75
CA ASN A 72 -15.40 4.61 -9.19
C ASN A 72 -16.19 3.91 -10.28
N VAL A 73 -16.99 2.91 -9.89
CA VAL A 73 -17.88 2.21 -10.83
C VAL A 73 -18.93 3.18 -11.36
N GLY A 74 -19.00 3.30 -12.68
CA GLY A 74 -19.90 4.24 -13.37
C GLY A 74 -19.23 5.55 -13.78
N ASP A 75 -18.02 5.84 -13.29
CA ASP A 75 -17.24 6.97 -13.77
C ASP A 75 -16.82 6.74 -15.22
N ALA A 76 -16.77 7.82 -16.02
CA ALA A 76 -16.21 7.77 -17.35
C ALA A 76 -14.71 7.41 -17.27
N ALA A 77 -14.29 6.41 -18.04
CA ALA A 77 -12.88 6.04 -18.10
C ALA A 77 -12.04 7.23 -18.63
N PRO A 78 -10.92 7.59 -17.97
CA PRO A 78 -10.06 8.67 -18.43
C PRO A 78 -9.48 8.35 -19.80
N ASP A 79 -9.52 9.33 -20.71
CA ASP A 79 -8.88 9.19 -22.01
C ASP A 79 -7.38 9.49 -21.92
N LEU A 80 -6.60 8.68 -22.63
CA LEU A 80 -5.14 8.75 -22.67
C LEU A 80 -4.71 8.45 -24.09
N THR A 81 -3.83 9.29 -24.65
CA THR A 81 -3.16 8.97 -25.90
C THR A 81 -1.95 8.08 -25.60
N VAL A 82 -2.02 6.82 -25.99
CA VAL A 82 -0.93 5.85 -25.86
C VAL A 82 -0.30 5.56 -27.21
N LYS A 83 0.91 5.01 -27.24
CA LYS A 83 1.52 4.52 -28.47
C LYS A 83 1.37 3.01 -28.56
N LYS A 84 0.96 2.51 -29.73
CA LYS A 84 0.98 1.07 -30.00
C LYS A 84 2.41 0.55 -30.02
N LEU A 85 2.59 -0.72 -29.63
CA LEU A 85 3.91 -1.34 -29.59
C LEU A 85 4.47 -1.63 -30.99
N GLU A 86 3.61 -1.99 -31.95
CA GLU A 86 4.03 -2.45 -33.27
C GLU A 86 4.55 -1.33 -34.17
N ASP A 87 3.83 -0.20 -34.23
CA ASP A 87 4.08 0.88 -35.18
C ASP A 87 4.35 2.24 -34.50
N HIS A 88 4.34 2.28 -33.17
CA HIS A 88 4.48 3.50 -32.37
C HIS A 88 3.47 4.61 -32.70
N SER A 89 2.39 4.27 -33.41
CA SER A 89 1.35 5.23 -33.77
C SER A 89 0.62 5.68 -32.50
N PRO A 90 0.33 6.99 -32.36
CA PRO A 90 -0.51 7.48 -31.28
C PRO A 90 -1.94 6.94 -31.46
N THR A 91 -2.56 6.50 -30.38
CA THR A 91 -3.94 5.99 -30.35
C THR A 91 -4.61 6.49 -29.07
N GLU A 92 -5.77 7.12 -29.22
CA GLU A 92 -6.64 7.48 -28.10
C GLU A 92 -7.29 6.20 -27.55
N LEU A 93 -7.09 5.94 -26.27
CA LEU A 93 -7.66 4.76 -25.62
C LEU A 93 -9.19 4.76 -25.70
N ALA A 94 -9.84 5.93 -25.59
CA ALA A 94 -11.29 6.05 -25.67
C ALA A 94 -11.92 5.50 -26.95
N SER A 95 -11.19 5.55 -28.07
CA SER A 95 -11.64 4.97 -29.34
C SER A 95 -11.87 3.46 -29.27
N LEU A 96 -11.21 2.75 -28.33
CA LEU A 96 -11.30 1.30 -28.22
C LEU A 96 -12.60 0.81 -27.57
N TRP A 97 -13.22 1.64 -26.74
CA TRP A 97 -14.46 1.32 -26.03
C TRP A 97 -15.67 2.13 -26.48
N ALA A 98 -15.56 2.87 -27.57
CA ALA A 98 -16.68 3.59 -28.17
C ALA A 98 -17.79 2.64 -28.63
N ASP A 99 -17.41 1.52 -29.27
CA ASP A 99 -18.37 0.62 -29.93
C ASP A 99 -18.58 -0.70 -29.17
N ARG A 100 -17.70 -1.06 -28.23
CA ARG A 100 -17.75 -2.35 -27.53
C ARG A 100 -17.13 -2.28 -26.14
N PRO A 101 -17.58 -3.13 -25.19
CA PRO A 101 -16.91 -3.27 -23.89
C PRO A 101 -15.47 -3.75 -24.06
N VAL A 102 -14.55 -3.20 -23.27
CA VAL A 102 -13.14 -3.61 -23.25
C VAL A 102 -12.64 -3.80 -21.82
N VAL A 103 -11.59 -4.60 -21.67
CA VAL A 103 -10.84 -4.74 -20.43
C VAL A 103 -9.45 -4.16 -20.66
N LEU A 104 -9.07 -3.16 -19.87
CA LEU A 104 -7.73 -2.58 -19.88
C LEU A 104 -6.91 -3.19 -18.75
N VAL A 105 -5.76 -3.75 -19.09
CA VAL A 105 -4.81 -4.31 -18.13
C VAL A 105 -3.53 -3.47 -18.20
N PHE A 106 -3.21 -2.81 -17.09
CA PHE A 106 -1.98 -2.02 -16.96
C PHE A 106 -0.92 -2.84 -16.24
N GLY A 107 0.28 -2.91 -16.81
CA GLY A 107 1.41 -3.64 -16.25
C GLY A 107 2.72 -3.28 -16.95
N SER A 108 3.83 -3.77 -16.39
CA SER A 108 5.17 -3.65 -16.96
C SER A 108 5.87 -5.00 -16.96
N TYR A 109 6.79 -5.19 -17.91
CA TYR A 109 7.72 -6.31 -17.90
C TYR A 109 8.99 -5.84 -17.16
N THR A 110 8.98 -5.96 -15.84
CA THR A 110 10.08 -5.57 -14.95
C THR A 110 10.22 -6.56 -13.81
#